data_AF-A0A2T2YWM5-F1
#
_entry.id   AF-A0A2T2YWM5-F1
#
_cell.length_a   1.000
_cell.length_b   1.000
_cell.length_c   1.000
_cell.angle_alpha   90.00
_cell.angle_beta   90.00
_cell.angle_gamma   90.00
#
_symmetry.space_group_name_H-M   'P 1'
#
loop_
_entity.id
_entity.type
_entity.pdbx_description
1 polymer ?
#
loop_
_entity_poly.entity_id
_entity_poly.type
_entity_poly.pdbx_seq_one_letter_code
_entity_poly.pdbx_strand_id
1 'polypeptide(L)' 'MLRTRVIHQPQATFSAHPGFESLCLDQTTPVRGLFLAGDWTRTELPSTMESAAESARRAVDAVREYLTQGVRRR' A
#
# COMPACT_ATOMS: atom_id res chain seq x y z
N MET A 1 25.48 15.26 27.90
CA MET A 1 24.15 15.87 28.10
C MET A 1 23.13 15.02 27.35
N LEU A 2 22.14 14.43 28.03
CA LEU A 2 21.08 13.64 27.37
C LEU A 2 20.06 14.59 26.77
N ARG A 3 19.69 14.37 25.50
CA ARG A 3 18.68 15.16 24.79
C ARG A 3 17.57 14.22 24.35
N THR A 4 16.35 14.49 24.81
CA THR A 4 15.19 13.63 24.57
C THR A 4 14.18 14.35 23.67
N ARG A 5 13.54 13.61 22.78
CA ARG A 5 12.41 14.07 21.95
C ARG A 5 11.30 13.04 21.98
N VAL A 6 10.09 13.47 22.33
CA VAL A 6 8.87 12.65 22.29
C VAL A 6 8.14 12.97 20.99
N ILE A 7 7.74 11.92 20.26
CA ILE A 7 6.96 12.03 19.02
C ILE A 7 5.68 11.23 19.24
N HIS A 8 4.54 11.92 19.14
CA HIS A 8 3.21 11.32 19.30
C HIS A 8 2.49 11.33 17.96
N GLN A 9 2.06 10.15 17.51
CA GLN A 9 1.35 9.96 16.25
C GLN A 9 0.11 9.09 16.52
N PRO A 10 -1.03 9.71 16.87
CA PRO A 10 -2.22 8.97 17.31
C PRO A 10 -2.85 8.12 16.20
N GLN A 11 -2.49 8.37 14.94
CA GLN A 11 -2.98 7.66 13.76
C GLN A 11 -1.82 7.12 12.91
N ALA A 12 -0.75 6.66 13.57
CA ALA A 12 0.44 6.15 12.88
C ALA A 12 0.14 4.90 12.03
N THR A 13 -0.72 4.03 12.55
CA THR A 13 -1.15 2.79 11.91
C THR A 13 -2.64 2.62 12.07
N PHE A 14 -3.24 1.89 11.13
CA PHE A 14 -4.66 1.57 11.20
C PHE A 14 -4.94 0.51 12.28
N SER A 15 -6.20 0.42 12.70
CA SER A 15 -6.63 -0.60 13.67
C SER A 15 -7.06 -1.88 12.94
N ALA A 16 -6.25 -2.94 13.03
CA ALA A 16 -6.52 -4.24 12.43
C ALA A 16 -7.49 -5.07 13.29
N HIS A 17 -8.76 -4.67 13.33
CA HIS A 17 -9.81 -5.45 13.99
C HIS A 17 -10.22 -6.66 13.14
N PRO A 18 -10.78 -7.73 13.76
CA PRO A 18 -11.22 -8.91 13.02
C PRO A 18 -12.14 -8.55 11.84
N GLY A 19 -11.80 -9.04 10.64
CA GLY A 19 -12.54 -8.78 9.40
C GLY A 19 -12.02 -7.58 8.60
N PHE A 20 -11.02 -6.85 9.09
CA PHE A 20 -10.38 -5.74 8.37
C PHE A 20 -9.77 -6.19 7.04
N GLU A 21 -9.32 -7.45 6.94
CA GLU A 21 -8.72 -8.02 5.73
C GLU A 21 -9.66 -7.94 4.52
N SER A 22 -10.98 -7.98 4.76
CA SER A 22 -11.99 -7.83 3.71
C SER A 22 -12.05 -6.42 3.11
N LEU A 23 -11.55 -5.41 3.85
CA LEU A 23 -11.52 -4.01 3.44
C LEU A 23 -10.22 -3.63 2.72
N CYS A 24 -9.17 -4.46 2.83
CA CYS A 24 -7.89 -4.22 2.15
C CYS A 24 -8.09 -4.33 0.64
N LEU A 25 -7.87 -3.23 -0.09
CA LEU A 25 -7.92 -3.22 -1.55
C LEU A 25 -6.63 -3.76 -2.17
N ASP A 26 -6.72 -4.31 -3.38
CA ASP A 26 -5.55 -4.63 -4.20
C ASP A 26 -4.85 -3.36 -4.70
N GLN A 27 -3.66 -3.51 -5.27
CA GLN A 27 -2.89 -2.37 -5.80
C GLN A 27 -3.52 -1.77 -7.06
N THR A 28 -4.34 -2.52 -7.79
CA THR A 28 -5.14 -2.00 -8.92
C THR A 28 -6.50 -1.54 -8.44
N THR A 29 -6.88 -0.31 -8.81
CA THR A 29 -8.21 0.22 -8.48
C THR A 29 -9.15 0.16 -9.67
N PRO A 30 -10.48 0.27 -9.46
CA PRO A 30 -11.43 0.42 -10.55
C PRO A 30 -11.24 1.72 -11.36
N VAL A 31 -10.52 2.71 -10.81
CA VAL A 31 -10.26 3.98 -11.48
C VAL A 31 -9.05 3.82 -12.40
N ARG A 32 -9.25 4.04 -13.70
CA ARG A 32 -8.19 3.89 -14.71
C ARG A 32 -6.98 4.76 -14.36
N GLY A 33 -5.81 4.13 -14.31
CA GLY A 33 -4.53 4.81 -14.06
C GLY A 33 -4.30 5.18 -12.60
N LEU A 34 -5.18 4.79 -11.68
CA LEU A 34 -5.00 4.95 -10.24
C LEU A 34 -4.62 3.61 -9.59
N PHE A 35 -3.53 3.62 -8.84
CA PHE A 35 -2.98 2.47 -8.14
C PHE A 35 -2.75 2.82 -6.66
N LEU A 36 -2.79 1.83 -5.79
CA LEU A 36 -2.60 2.00 -4.35
C LEU A 36 -1.32 1.30 -3.89
N ALA A 37 -0.63 1.90 -2.92
CA ALA A 37 0.47 1.30 -2.21
C ALA A 37 0.42 1.72 -0.72
N GLY A 38 0.73 0.78 0.16
CA GLY A 38 0.65 0.95 1.61
C GLY A 38 0.51 -0.39 2.32
N ASP A 39 0.94 -0.43 3.58
CA ASP A 39 0.87 -1.60 4.45
C ASP A 39 -0.56 -2.05 4.78
N TRP A 40 -1.54 -1.18 4.55
CA TRP A 40 -2.99 -1.44 4.66
C TRP A 40 -3.63 -2.00 3.39
N THR A 41 -2.88 -2.12 2.29
CA THR A 41 -3.37 -2.76 1.06
C THR A 41 -3.23 -4.28 1.14
N ARG A 42 -3.88 -5.01 0.22
CA ARG A 42 -3.86 -6.47 0.23
C ARG A 42 -2.48 -7.02 -0.15
N THR A 43 -1.74 -7.45 0.86
CA THR A 43 -0.42 -8.10 0.72
C THR A 43 -0.36 -9.52 1.30
N GLU A 44 -1.39 -9.92 2.04
CA GLU A 44 -1.44 -11.13 2.90
C GLU A 44 -0.49 -11.09 4.09
N LEU A 45 0.14 -9.93 4.33
CA LEU A 45 0.99 -9.66 5.49
C LEU A 45 0.28 -8.70 6.46
N PRO A 46 0.61 -8.73 7.76
CA PRO A 46 0.14 -7.71 8.70
C PRO A 46 0.71 -6.32 8.36
N SER A 47 0.18 -5.25 8.99
CA SER A 47 0.66 -3.86 8.87
C SER A 47 2.10 -3.71 9.39
N THR A 48 3.06 -3.91 8.51
CA THR A 48 4.49 -3.82 8.79
C THR A 48 5.25 -3.13 7.66
N MET A 49 6.53 -2.82 7.88
CA MET A 49 7.40 -2.27 6.85
C MET A 49 7.55 -3.23 5.66
N GLU A 50 7.56 -4.55 5.89
CA GLU A 50 7.58 -5.58 4.85
C GLU A 50 6.31 -5.55 4.00
N SER A 51 5.13 -5.39 4.62
CA SER A 51 3.88 -5.20 3.90
C SER A 51 3.89 -3.93 3.06
N ALA A 52 4.38 -2.81 3.60
CA ALA A 52 4.53 -1.56 2.83
C ALA A 52 5.44 -1.76 1.60
N ALA A 53 6.58 -2.43 1.77
CA ALA A 53 7.52 -2.69 0.69
C ALA A 53 6.95 -3.64 -0.37
N GLU A 54 6.30 -4.72 0.06
CA GLU A 54 5.67 -5.70 -0.82
C GLU A 54 4.49 -5.09 -1.60
N SER A 55 3.67 -4.28 -0.93
CA SER A 55 2.61 -3.49 -1.55
C SER A 55 3.16 -2.57 -2.64
N ALA A 56 4.22 -1.82 -2.35
CA ALA A 56 4.85 -0.92 -3.32
C ALA A 56 5.38 -1.69 -4.53
N ARG A 57 6.01 -2.86 -4.32
CA ARG A 57 6.48 -3.71 -5.42
C ARG A 57 5.33 -4.12 -6.34
N ARG A 58 4.23 -4.63 -5.77
CA ARG A 58 3.04 -5.03 -6.54
C ARG A 58 2.40 -3.85 -7.29
N ALA A 59 2.35 -2.67 -6.68
CA ALA A 59 1.81 -1.47 -7.30
C ALA A 59 2.64 -1.01 -8.51
N VAL A 60 3.97 -1.06 -8.38
CA VAL A 60 4.89 -0.73 -9.49
C VAL A 60 4.76 -1.73 -10.63
N ASP A 61 4.62 -3.03 -10.32
CA ASP A 61 4.39 -4.06 -11.34
C ASP A 61 3.09 -3.78 -12.13
N ALA A 62 2.01 -3.43 -11.43
CA ALA A 62 0.74 -3.05 -12.06
C ALA A 62 0.85 -1.77 -12.91
N VAL A 63 1.60 -0.76 -12.45
CA VAL A 63 1.87 0.46 -13.23
C VAL A 63 2.65 0.12 -14.51
N ARG A 64 3.68 -0.70 -14.42
CA ARG A 64 4.49 -1.12 -15.59
C ARG A 64 3.63 -1.84 -16.62
N GLU A 65 2.77 -2.74 -16.18
CA GLU A 65 1.84 -3.44 -17.05
C GLU A 65 0.89 -2.45 -17.75
N TYR A 66 0.27 -1.55 -16.99
CA TYR A 66 -0.63 -0.52 -17.53
C TYR A 66 0.03 0.37 -18.58
N LEU A 67 1.25 0.85 -18.31
CA LEU A 67 2.00 1.67 -19.26
C LEU A 67 2.35 0.89 -20.54
N THR A 68 2.72 -0.39 -20.41
CA THR A 68 3.03 -1.24 -21.56
C THR A 68 1.80 -1.50 -22.43
N GLN A 69 0.64 -1.73 -21.81
CA GLN A 69 -0.63 -1.86 -22.51
C GLN A 69 -1.07 -0.55 -23.19
N GLY A 70 -0.78 0.60 -22.58
CA GLY A 70 -1.05 1.92 -23.14
C GLY A 70 -0.19 2.25 -24.37
N VAL A 71 1.06 1.79 -24.40
CA VAL A 71 1.95 1.92 -25.57
C VAL A 71 1.47 1.04 -26.74
N ARG A 72 0.93 -0.15 -26.47
CA ARG A 72 0.37 -1.04 -27.51
C ARG A 72 -0.96 -0.57 -28.12
N ARG A 73 -1.65 0.38 -27.49
CA ARG A 73 -2.95 0.92 -27.95
C ARG A 73 -2.82 2.25 -28.69
N ARG A 74 -1.60 2.76 -28.89
CA ARG A 74 -1.28 3.89 -29.77
C ARG A 74 -0.60 3.37 -31.03
#